data_AF-A0A8H7X026-F1
#
_entry.id   AF-A0A8H7X026-F1
#
_cell.length_a   1.000
_cell.length_b   1.000
_cell.length_c   1.000
_cell.angle_alpha   90.00
_cell.angle_beta   90.00
_cell.angle_gamma   90.00
#
_symmetry.space_group_name_H-M   'P 1'
#
loop_
_entity.id
_entity.type
_entity.pdbx_description
1 polymer ?
#
loop_
_entity_poly.entity_id
_entity_poly.type
_entity_poly.pdbx_seq_one_letter_code
_entity_poly.pdbx_strand_id
1 'polypeptide(L)'
;IQSTSAYLVPSFKYIPFLPRVSFDSVQALVKGHLLPTKLHPMHDNLSPIHRDRLLRSEDQGRLLYGVRDVEDVLVLVCGHGGRDMRCGVLGPVLRGEFERQLEGRDVRVLKGAVDVGGESESELLGNESHQEEDAKVSARVGLISHIGGHKFAGNVIVYIPPGMKTVDVKPSELAGCGIWYGRVQPKHVEGIVRETVLGGKVIEDLFRGGIRQGGEILRL
;
A
#
# COMPACT_ATOMS: atom_id res chain seq x y z
N ILE A 1 18.44 -14.17 11.42
CA ILE A 1 17.17 -13.97 12.18
C ILE A 1 16.02 -14.02 11.17
N GLN A 2 15.01 -14.87 11.36
CA GLN A 2 13.85 -14.88 10.48
C GLN A 2 13.00 -13.63 10.75
N SER A 3 13.09 -12.65 9.86
CA SER A 3 12.31 -11.42 9.88
C SER A 3 11.21 -11.48 8.83
N THR A 4 10.19 -10.64 8.97
CA THR A 4 9.17 -10.39 7.96
C THR A 4 9.11 -8.89 7.71
N SER A 5 8.76 -8.48 6.50
CA SER A 5 8.46 -7.08 6.21
C SER A 5 6.95 -6.88 6.11
N ALA A 6 6.49 -5.65 6.33
CA ALA A 6 5.08 -5.31 6.25
C ALA A 6 4.87 -3.99 5.53
N TYR A 7 3.87 -3.97 4.65
CA TYR A 7 3.26 -2.75 4.16
C TYR A 7 2.05 -2.42 5.03
N LEU A 8 2.00 -1.20 5.55
CA LEU A 8 0.88 -0.67 6.31
C LEU A 8 0.14 0.35 5.46
N VAL A 9 -1.06 -0.05 5.03
CA VAL A 9 -2.00 0.74 4.25
C VAL A 9 -3.29 0.92 5.06
N PRO A 10 -3.93 2.11 5.01
CA PRO A 10 -3.64 3.23 4.11
C PRO A 10 -2.62 4.24 4.66
N SER A 11 -1.86 3.94 5.71
CA SER A 11 -0.83 4.88 6.22
C SER A 11 0.38 5.07 5.31
N PHE A 12 0.53 4.24 4.27
CA PHE A 12 1.67 4.21 3.35
C PHE A 12 3.03 4.08 4.05
N LYS A 13 3.13 3.17 5.03
CA LYS A 13 4.41 2.85 5.69
C LYS A 13 4.90 1.47 5.27
N TYR A 14 6.20 1.34 5.04
CA TYR A 14 6.87 0.06 4.87
C TYR A 14 7.78 -0.20 6.06
N ILE A 15 7.62 -1.37 6.67
CA ILE A 15 8.44 -1.84 7.79
C ILE A 15 9.31 -2.97 7.24
N PRO A 16 10.62 -2.74 7.05
CA PRO A 16 11.51 -3.72 6.44
C PRO A 16 11.82 -4.90 7.35
N PHE A 17 11.85 -4.67 8.67
CA PHE A 17 12.27 -5.66 9.64
C PHE A 17 11.29 -5.78 10.80
N LEU A 18 10.53 -6.88 10.83
CA LEU A 18 9.72 -7.33 11.96
C LEU A 18 10.24 -8.69 12.44
N PRO A 19 11.13 -8.71 13.46
CA PRO A 19 11.59 -9.94 14.08
C PRO A 19 10.44 -10.75 14.66
N ARG A 20 10.31 -12.01 14.26
CA ARG A 20 9.21 -12.91 14.73
C ARG A 20 9.44 -13.48 16.12
N VAL A 21 10.60 -13.25 16.71
CA VAL A 21 11.02 -13.80 18.01
C VAL A 21 10.94 -12.78 19.15
N SER A 22 10.68 -11.51 18.85
CA SER A 22 10.61 -10.44 19.85
C SER A 22 9.17 -10.00 20.05
N PHE A 23 8.67 -10.11 21.28
CA PHE A 23 7.38 -9.54 21.66
C PHE A 23 7.40 -8.01 21.56
N ASP A 24 8.56 -7.38 21.78
CA ASP A 24 8.71 -5.93 21.77
C ASP A 24 8.49 -5.35 20.36
N SER A 25 8.98 -6.02 19.31
CA SER A 25 8.75 -5.58 17.93
C SER A 25 7.27 -5.68 17.54
N VAL A 26 6.58 -6.72 17.99
CA VAL A 26 5.13 -6.87 17.76
C VAL A 26 4.35 -5.81 18.56
N GLN A 27 4.74 -5.56 19.81
CA GLN A 27 4.12 -4.53 20.63
C GLN A 27 4.36 -3.13 20.04
N ALA A 28 5.57 -2.85 19.55
CA ALA A 28 5.93 -1.62 18.87
C ALA A 28 5.11 -1.41 17.59
N LEU A 29 4.90 -2.47 16.79
CA LEU A 29 3.99 -2.43 15.64
C LEU A 29 2.56 -2.07 16.05
N VAL A 30 2.02 -2.76 17.06
CA VAL A 30 0.64 -2.53 17.52
C VAL A 30 0.48 -1.12 18.07
N LYS A 31 1.30 -0.73 19.04
CA LYS A 31 1.20 0.58 19.71
C LYS A 31 1.63 1.73 18.81
N GLY A 32 2.62 1.52 17.94
CA GLY A 32 3.16 2.54 17.07
C GLY A 32 2.32 2.81 15.83
N HIS A 33 1.66 1.79 15.28
CA HIS A 33 1.02 1.92 13.96
C HIS A 33 -0.41 1.39 13.86
N LEU A 34 -0.83 0.41 14.67
CA LEU A 34 -2.15 -0.22 14.51
C LEU A 34 -3.23 0.34 15.42
N LEU A 35 -2.86 0.77 16.63
CA LEU A 35 -3.81 1.43 17.55
C LEU A 35 -4.35 2.73 16.93
N PRO A 36 -5.59 3.12 17.28
CA PRO A 36 -6.19 4.36 16.80
C PRO A 36 -5.51 5.58 17.43
N THR A 37 -5.60 6.72 16.73
CA THR A 37 -5.20 8.03 17.28
C THR A 37 -6.32 8.67 18.11
N LYS A 38 -7.56 8.20 17.98
CA LYS A 38 -8.72 8.66 18.73
C LYS A 38 -9.62 7.49 19.12
N LEU A 39 -10.01 7.41 20.39
CA LEU A 39 -10.93 6.39 20.87
C LEU A 39 -12.39 6.71 20.53
N HIS A 40 -13.17 5.65 20.32
CA HIS A 40 -14.62 5.75 20.21
C HIS A 40 -15.26 6.15 21.56
N PRO A 41 -16.34 6.94 21.60
CA PRO A 41 -17.00 7.39 22.85
C PRO A 41 -17.41 6.27 23.83
N MET A 42 -17.57 5.04 23.34
CA MET A 42 -17.81 3.87 24.21
C MET A 42 -16.71 3.63 25.25
N HIS A 43 -15.52 4.22 25.07
CA HIS A 43 -14.39 4.12 26.01
C HIS A 43 -14.36 5.26 27.04
N ASP A 44 -15.34 6.15 27.07
CA ASP A 44 -15.31 7.32 27.97
C ASP A 44 -15.43 6.95 29.45
N ASN A 45 -16.00 5.78 29.75
CA ASN A 45 -16.07 5.24 31.11
C ASN A 45 -14.76 4.62 31.61
N LEU A 46 -13.73 4.53 30.76
CA LEU A 46 -12.42 4.02 31.16
C LEU A 46 -11.60 5.11 31.87
N SER A 47 -10.81 4.70 32.87
CA SER A 47 -9.84 5.60 33.50
C SER A 47 -8.80 6.09 32.47
N PRO A 48 -8.17 7.26 32.71
CA PRO A 48 -7.18 7.83 31.79
C PRO A 48 -6.05 6.84 31.42
N ILE A 49 -5.55 6.08 32.40
CA ILE A 49 -4.49 5.08 32.20
C ILE A 49 -4.93 3.97 31.24
N HIS A 50 -6.18 3.51 31.33
CA HIS A 50 -6.69 2.49 30.42
C HIS A 50 -6.91 3.04 29.02
N ARG A 51 -7.33 4.30 28.89
CA ARG A 51 -7.49 4.96 27.59
C ARG A 51 -6.14 5.14 26.88
N ASP A 52 -5.12 5.58 27.61
CA ASP A 52 -3.77 5.77 27.07
C ASP A 52 -3.18 4.49 26.47
N ARG A 53 -3.39 3.34 27.14
CA ARG A 53 -2.96 2.02 26.64
C ARG A 53 -3.64 1.58 25.33
N LEU A 54 -4.77 2.19 24.97
CA LEU A 54 -5.53 1.88 23.75
C LEU A 54 -5.25 2.87 22.61
N LEU A 55 -4.44 3.90 22.85
CA LEU A 55 -4.06 4.89 21.86
C LEU A 55 -2.69 4.59 21.25
N ARG A 56 -2.52 5.06 20.02
CA ARG A 56 -1.24 5.00 19.32
C ARG A 56 -0.18 5.84 20.03
N SER A 57 1.04 5.34 20.09
CA SER A 57 2.22 6.02 20.63
C SER A 57 3.33 6.10 19.59
N GLU A 58 3.68 7.31 19.16
CA GLU A 58 4.76 7.51 18.17
C GLU A 58 6.11 6.98 18.67
N ASP A 59 6.40 7.13 19.96
CA ASP A 59 7.65 6.64 20.57
C ASP A 59 7.78 5.11 20.44
N GLN A 60 6.68 4.38 20.56
CA GLN A 60 6.69 2.94 20.32
C GLN A 60 6.92 2.60 18.85
N GLY A 61 6.41 3.42 17.92
CA GLY A 61 6.66 3.26 16.49
C GLY A 61 8.14 3.44 16.13
N ARG A 62 8.83 4.38 16.78
CA ARG A 62 10.28 4.63 16.59
C ARG A 62 11.17 3.45 16.99
N LEU A 63 10.65 2.48 17.76
CA LEU A 63 11.38 1.25 18.10
C LEU A 63 11.51 0.29 16.90
N LEU A 64 10.74 0.50 15.82
CA LEU A 64 10.88 -0.27 14.60
C LEU A 64 11.94 0.35 13.69
N TYR A 65 12.97 -0.44 13.38
CA TYR A 65 14.09 0.01 12.56
C TYR A 65 13.73 0.09 11.06
N GLY A 66 14.16 1.16 10.40
CA GLY A 66 14.08 1.34 8.95
C GLY A 66 12.67 1.59 8.39
N VAL A 67 11.69 1.94 9.24
CA VAL A 67 10.34 2.32 8.78
C VAL A 67 10.45 3.49 7.82
N ARG A 68 9.84 3.36 6.64
CA ARG A 68 9.88 4.37 5.58
C ARG A 68 8.53 4.57 4.94
N ASP A 69 8.37 5.66 4.20
CA ASP A 69 7.18 5.88 3.39
C ASP A 69 7.18 4.99 2.14
N VAL A 70 5.98 4.60 1.71
CA VAL A 70 5.77 3.86 0.48
C VAL A 70 5.66 4.87 -0.66
N GLU A 71 6.61 4.80 -1.59
CA GLU A 71 6.68 5.66 -2.77
C GLU A 71 6.26 4.96 -4.06
N ASP A 72 6.11 3.63 -4.01
CA ASP A 72 5.67 2.81 -5.14
C ASP A 72 4.14 2.72 -5.18
N VAL A 73 3.57 2.67 -6.38
CA VAL A 73 2.18 2.22 -6.57
C VAL A 73 2.07 0.74 -6.22
N LEU A 74 1.11 0.37 -5.38
CA LEU A 74 0.86 -1.03 -5.04
C LEU A 74 -0.42 -1.50 -5.72
N VAL A 75 -0.30 -2.46 -6.63
CA VAL A 75 -1.44 -3.16 -7.26
C VAL A 75 -1.56 -4.54 -6.62
N LEU A 76 -2.60 -4.73 -5.80
CA LEU A 76 -2.83 -5.98 -5.09
C LEU A 76 -4.01 -6.73 -5.72
N VAL A 77 -3.72 -7.90 -6.30
CA VAL A 77 -4.68 -8.73 -7.03
C VAL A 77 -5.04 -9.93 -6.17
N CYS A 78 -6.34 -10.13 -5.95
CA CYS A 78 -6.85 -11.30 -5.25
C CYS A 78 -6.54 -12.58 -6.04
N GLY A 79 -5.70 -13.47 -5.48
CA GLY A 79 -5.23 -14.71 -6.12
C GLY A 79 -5.63 -15.99 -5.38
N HIS A 80 -6.52 -15.91 -4.40
CA HIS A 80 -6.95 -17.07 -3.61
C HIS A 80 -7.70 -18.12 -4.46
N GLY A 81 -7.50 -19.42 -4.17
CA GLY A 81 -8.19 -20.51 -4.86
C GLY A 81 -9.27 -21.23 -4.05
N GLY A 82 -9.27 -21.10 -2.71
CA GLY A 82 -10.14 -21.90 -1.83
C GLY A 82 -11.59 -21.42 -1.79
N ARG A 83 -11.82 -20.12 -1.53
CA ARG A 83 -13.18 -19.56 -1.37
C ARG A 83 -13.87 -19.29 -2.71
N ASP A 84 -13.12 -18.84 -3.71
CA ASP A 84 -13.56 -18.66 -5.09
C ASP A 84 -12.41 -19.02 -6.04
N MET A 85 -12.49 -20.20 -6.65
CA MET A 85 -11.48 -20.71 -7.57
C MET A 85 -11.23 -19.78 -8.76
N ARG A 86 -12.22 -18.97 -9.15
CA ARG A 86 -12.08 -18.02 -10.27
C ARG A 86 -11.02 -16.96 -9.97
N CYS A 87 -10.82 -16.55 -8.72
CA CYS A 87 -9.73 -15.66 -8.36
C CYS A 87 -8.35 -16.34 -8.47
N GLY A 88 -8.27 -17.63 -8.14
CA GLY A 88 -7.03 -18.40 -8.28
C GLY A 88 -6.60 -18.53 -9.75
N VAL A 89 -7.57 -18.68 -10.65
CA VAL A 89 -7.33 -18.72 -12.11
C VAL A 89 -7.01 -17.33 -12.65
N LEU A 90 -7.80 -16.32 -12.28
CA LEU A 90 -7.72 -14.98 -12.85
C LEU A 90 -6.55 -14.15 -12.29
N GLY A 91 -6.17 -14.38 -11.03
CA GLY A 91 -5.15 -13.59 -10.33
C GLY A 91 -3.81 -13.51 -11.09
N PRO A 92 -3.18 -14.64 -11.46
CA PRO A 92 -1.93 -14.63 -12.22
C PRO A 92 -2.05 -13.93 -13.58
N VAL A 93 -3.20 -14.07 -14.26
CA VAL A 93 -3.47 -13.43 -15.55
C VAL A 93 -3.55 -11.91 -15.39
N LEU A 94 -4.28 -11.44 -14.38
CA LEU A 94 -4.37 -10.01 -14.08
C LEU A 94 -3.03 -9.44 -13.65
N ARG A 95 -2.26 -10.14 -12.81
CA ARG A 95 -0.91 -9.70 -12.42
C ARG A 95 -0.03 -9.48 -13.67
N GLY A 96 0.04 -10.47 -14.56
CA GLY A 96 0.86 -10.36 -15.78
C GLY A 96 0.42 -9.22 -16.68
N GLU A 97 -0.89 -9.01 -16.84
CA GLU A 97 -1.41 -7.90 -17.63
C GLU A 97 -1.14 -6.53 -16.98
N PHE A 98 -1.21 -6.42 -15.65
CA PHE A 98 -0.84 -5.19 -14.94
C PHE A 98 0.65 -4.87 -15.13
N GLU A 99 1.53 -5.86 -14.94
CA GLU A 99 2.97 -5.67 -15.16
C GLU A 99 3.24 -5.16 -16.57
N ARG A 100 2.65 -5.81 -17.60
CA ARG A 100 2.81 -5.43 -19.00
C ARG A 100 2.32 -4.01 -19.31
N GLN A 101 1.15 -3.63 -18.79
CA GLN A 101 0.53 -2.33 -19.04
C GLN A 101 1.23 -1.18 -18.30
N LEU A 102 1.80 -1.46 -17.13
CA LEU A 102 2.62 -0.51 -16.37
C LEU A 102 3.95 -0.25 -17.10
N GLU A 103 4.67 -1.31 -17.48
CA GLU A 103 5.94 -1.20 -18.22
C GLU A 103 5.76 -0.50 -19.57
N GLY A 104 4.68 -0.81 -20.29
CA GLY A 104 4.34 -0.16 -21.56
C GLY A 104 4.02 1.33 -21.46
N ARG A 105 3.95 1.91 -20.26
CA ARG A 105 3.71 3.32 -19.99
C ARG A 105 4.81 3.95 -19.13
N ASP A 106 6.03 3.44 -19.24
CA ASP A 106 7.22 3.92 -18.54
C ASP A 106 7.14 3.85 -17.00
N VAL A 107 6.21 3.06 -16.44
CA VAL A 107 6.19 2.77 -15.01
C VAL A 107 7.12 1.59 -14.72
N ARG A 108 8.13 1.82 -13.88
CA ARG A 108 9.10 0.79 -13.50
C ARG A 108 8.46 -0.24 -12.57
N VAL A 109 8.26 -1.46 -13.07
CA VAL A 109 7.74 -2.56 -12.25
C VAL A 109 8.84 -3.18 -11.41
N LEU A 110 8.76 -3.01 -10.09
CA LEU A 110 9.69 -3.56 -9.12
C LEU A 110 9.26 -4.96 -8.70
N LYS A 111 10.22 -5.89 -8.65
CA LYS A 111 10.01 -7.30 -8.29
C LYS A 111 10.86 -7.68 -7.08
N GLY A 112 10.40 -8.66 -6.31
CA GLY A 112 11.10 -9.14 -5.11
C GLY A 112 10.91 -8.24 -3.88
N ALA A 113 11.74 -8.47 -2.87
CA ALA A 113 11.74 -7.68 -1.64
C ALA A 113 12.11 -6.22 -1.93
N VAL A 114 11.66 -5.29 -1.10
CA VAL A 114 12.16 -3.91 -1.12
C VAL A 114 13.64 -3.96 -0.79
N ASP A 115 14.46 -3.26 -1.58
CA ASP A 115 15.86 -3.10 -1.24
C ASP A 115 15.97 -2.12 -0.08
N VAL A 116 16.51 -2.63 1.01
CA VAL A 116 16.76 -1.91 2.24
C VAL A 116 18.27 -1.90 2.37
N GLY A 117 18.96 -1.30 1.38
CA GLY A 117 20.39 -1.06 1.47
C GLY A 117 20.69 -0.49 2.86
N GLY A 118 21.67 -1.08 3.54
CA GLY A 118 22.18 -0.49 4.78
C GLY A 118 22.50 0.96 4.47
N GLU A 119 22.04 1.87 5.34
CA GLU A 119 22.41 3.28 5.32
C GLU A 119 23.92 3.34 5.07
N SER A 120 24.32 3.53 3.81
CA SER A 120 25.73 3.62 3.50
C SER A 120 26.18 4.92 4.12
N GLU A 121 27.42 4.95 4.61
CA GLU A 121 28.09 6.12 5.19
C GLU A 121 28.07 7.38 4.28
N SER A 122 27.44 7.32 3.11
CA SER A 122 27.21 8.40 2.16
C SER A 122 26.25 9.49 2.66
N GLU A 123 25.39 9.25 3.65
CA GLU A 123 24.59 10.35 4.25
C GLU A 123 25.40 11.16 5.30
N LEU A 124 26.51 10.63 5.80
CA LEU A 124 27.40 11.33 6.75
C LEU A 124 28.44 12.23 6.06
N LEU A 125 28.72 12.00 4.78
CA LEU A 125 29.60 12.83 3.97
C LEU A 125 28.76 13.47 2.87
N GLY A 126 28.25 14.67 3.16
CA GLY A 126 27.40 15.47 2.27
C GLY A 126 28.03 15.76 0.91
N ASN A 127 27.97 14.78 0.03
CA ASN A 127 28.27 14.93 -1.37
C ASN A 127 26.95 15.20 -2.09
N GLU A 128 26.66 16.49 -2.27
CA GLU A 128 25.73 16.98 -3.28
C GLU A 128 26.31 16.67 -4.67
N SER A 129 26.08 15.45 -5.10
CA SER A 129 26.12 15.10 -6.51
C SER A 129 25.15 13.94 -6.64
N HIS A 130 24.01 14.14 -7.31
CA HIS A 130 23.53 13.25 -8.36
C HIS A 130 22.30 13.89 -9.01
N GLN A 131 22.45 14.07 -10.32
CA GLN A 131 21.51 14.54 -11.31
C GLN A 131 20.06 14.10 -11.03
N GLU A 132 19.12 15.04 -11.13
CA GLU A 132 17.69 14.78 -11.30
C GLU A 132 17.48 13.95 -12.59
N GLU A 133 17.75 12.65 -12.54
CA GLU A 133 17.23 11.72 -13.53
C GLU A 133 15.71 11.63 -13.30
N ASP A 134 14.93 12.03 -14.31
CA ASP A 134 13.47 11.97 -14.33
C ASP A 134 12.94 10.80 -13.50
N ALA A 135 12.35 11.10 -12.34
CA ALA A 135 11.88 10.09 -11.40
C ALA A 135 10.75 9.28 -12.06
N LYS A 136 11.11 8.19 -12.74
CA LYS A 136 10.17 7.23 -13.32
C LYS A 136 9.35 6.64 -12.18
N VAL A 137 8.03 6.85 -12.23
CA VAL A 137 7.04 6.22 -11.35
C VAL A 137 7.35 4.73 -11.26
N SER A 138 7.35 4.18 -10.04
CA SER A 138 7.51 2.75 -9.80
C SER A 138 6.24 2.11 -9.27
N ALA A 139 6.08 0.82 -9.57
CA ALA A 139 4.93 0.04 -9.14
C ALA A 139 5.33 -1.39 -8.75
N ARG A 140 4.55 -1.99 -7.84
CA ARG A 140 4.65 -3.39 -7.44
C ARG A 140 3.30 -4.06 -7.63
N VAL A 141 3.29 -5.20 -8.32
CA VAL A 141 2.06 -5.98 -8.56
C VAL A 141 2.14 -7.28 -7.78
N GLY A 142 1.28 -7.43 -6.78
CA GLY A 142 1.28 -8.56 -5.85
C GLY A 142 0.02 -9.41 -5.95
N LEU A 143 0.17 -10.73 -5.78
CA LEU A 143 -0.97 -11.59 -5.47
C LEU A 143 -1.21 -11.57 -3.97
N ILE A 144 -2.47 -11.42 -3.56
CA ILE A 144 -2.87 -11.41 -2.16
C ILE A 144 -3.96 -12.45 -1.89
N SER A 145 -4.12 -12.75 -0.60
CA SER A 145 -5.21 -13.55 -0.06
C SER A 145 -6.59 -12.96 -0.39
N HIS A 146 -7.64 -13.68 -0.04
CA HIS A 146 -9.02 -13.30 -0.34
C HIS A 146 -9.37 -11.89 0.15
N ILE A 147 -9.83 -11.05 -0.77
CA ILE A 147 -10.39 -9.72 -0.51
C ILE A 147 -11.71 -9.54 -1.27
N GLY A 148 -12.57 -8.68 -0.72
CA GLY A 148 -13.87 -8.35 -1.31
C GLY A 148 -14.90 -9.47 -1.18
N GLY A 149 -16.04 -9.31 -1.84
CA GLY A 149 -17.05 -10.35 -1.93
C GLY A 149 -16.65 -11.46 -2.90
N HIS A 150 -17.05 -12.68 -2.60
CA HIS A 150 -16.90 -13.88 -3.46
C HIS A 150 -17.99 -14.02 -4.53
N LYS A 151 -18.92 -13.06 -4.63
CA LYS A 151 -19.93 -13.06 -5.70
C LYS A 151 -19.25 -12.94 -7.08
N PHE A 152 -18.12 -12.24 -7.16
CA PHE A 152 -17.37 -12.01 -8.40
C PHE A 152 -15.86 -12.10 -8.19
N ALA A 153 -15.16 -12.56 -9.22
CA ALA A 153 -13.70 -12.58 -9.28
C ALA A 153 -13.12 -11.28 -9.84
N GLY A 154 -11.79 -11.15 -9.80
CA GLY A 154 -11.09 -9.97 -10.29
C GLY A 154 -11.18 -8.81 -9.31
N ASN A 155 -10.99 -9.08 -8.01
CA ASN A 155 -10.87 -8.06 -6.98
C ASN A 155 -9.42 -7.54 -6.97
N VAL A 156 -9.27 -6.23 -7.11
CA VAL A 156 -7.98 -5.54 -7.19
C VAL A 156 -8.02 -4.32 -6.27
N ILE A 157 -6.94 -4.07 -5.55
CA ILE A 157 -6.73 -2.82 -4.82
C ILE A 157 -5.56 -2.09 -5.44
N VAL A 158 -5.74 -0.81 -5.76
CA VAL A 158 -4.68 0.08 -6.21
C VAL A 158 -4.41 1.09 -5.11
N TYR A 159 -3.25 1.02 -4.47
CA TYR A 159 -2.77 2.05 -3.55
C TYR A 159 -1.85 3.01 -4.29
N ILE A 160 -2.21 4.28 -4.26
CA ILE A 160 -1.48 5.38 -4.90
C ILE A 160 -0.74 6.16 -3.80
N PRO A 161 0.59 6.22 -3.84
CA PRO A 161 1.38 6.82 -2.76
C PRO A 161 1.11 8.33 -2.62
N PRO A 162 1.25 8.92 -1.42
CA PRO A 162 0.92 10.33 -1.17
C PRO A 162 1.71 11.33 -2.03
N GLY A 163 2.94 10.98 -2.43
CA GLY A 163 3.78 11.81 -3.30
C GLY A 163 3.45 11.71 -4.79
N MET A 164 2.45 10.90 -5.19
CA MET A 164 2.23 10.61 -6.60
C MET A 164 1.70 11.81 -7.39
N LYS A 165 2.33 12.05 -8.53
CA LYS A 165 1.91 13.03 -9.53
C LYS A 165 1.30 12.33 -10.75
N THR A 166 0.42 13.03 -11.47
CA THR A 166 -0.14 12.59 -12.74
C THR A 166 0.86 12.81 -13.88
N VAL A 167 0.51 12.34 -15.07
CA VAL A 167 1.27 12.60 -16.31
C VAL A 167 1.48 14.09 -16.62
N ASP A 168 0.57 14.95 -16.14
CA ASP A 168 0.68 16.41 -16.29
C ASP A 168 1.51 17.07 -15.17
N VAL A 169 2.25 16.26 -14.39
CA VAL A 169 3.10 16.68 -13.26
C VAL A 169 2.31 17.37 -12.13
N LYS A 170 0.99 17.23 -12.12
CA LYS A 170 0.11 17.72 -11.05
C LYS A 170 -0.02 16.68 -9.95
N PRO A 171 -0.26 17.06 -8.69
CA PRO A 171 -0.63 16.09 -7.65
C PRO A 171 -1.81 15.23 -8.11
N SER A 172 -1.74 13.91 -7.94
CA SER A 172 -2.86 13.03 -8.23
C SER A 172 -4.00 13.28 -7.24
N GLU A 173 -5.24 13.41 -7.72
CA GLU A 173 -6.43 13.51 -6.86
C GLU A 173 -6.63 12.25 -5.98
N LEU A 174 -6.01 11.14 -6.41
CA LEU A 174 -5.98 9.86 -5.71
C LEU A 174 -4.68 9.64 -4.94
N ALA A 175 -3.78 10.63 -4.87
CA ALA A 175 -2.59 10.55 -4.03
C ALA A 175 -2.99 10.23 -2.57
N GLY A 176 -2.32 9.25 -1.97
CA GLY A 176 -2.63 8.77 -0.63
C GLY A 176 -3.94 8.00 -0.54
N CYS A 177 -4.45 7.46 -1.64
CA CYS A 177 -5.69 6.67 -1.66
C CYS A 177 -5.45 5.20 -1.97
N GLY A 178 -6.26 4.33 -1.36
CA GLY A 178 -6.49 2.97 -1.83
C GLY A 178 -7.83 2.88 -2.56
N ILE A 179 -7.86 2.28 -3.75
CA ILE A 179 -9.04 2.16 -4.61
C ILE A 179 -9.35 0.69 -4.86
N TRP A 180 -10.56 0.26 -4.52
CA TRP A 180 -11.02 -1.12 -4.71
C TRP A 180 -11.79 -1.23 -6.02
N TYR A 181 -11.32 -2.13 -6.87
CA TYR A 181 -12.02 -2.56 -8.07
C TYR A 181 -12.47 -4.00 -7.94
N GLY A 182 -13.62 -4.33 -8.55
CA GLY A 182 -14.13 -5.69 -8.63
C GLY A 182 -14.69 -5.98 -10.02
N ARG A 183 -14.71 -7.26 -10.40
CA ARG A 183 -15.02 -7.71 -11.78
C ARG A 183 -13.97 -7.25 -12.81
N VAL A 184 -12.74 -7.03 -12.36
CA VAL A 184 -11.64 -6.69 -13.27
C VAL A 184 -11.35 -7.89 -14.17
N GLN A 185 -11.23 -7.64 -15.47
CA GLN A 185 -10.82 -8.58 -16.50
C GLN A 185 -9.55 -8.04 -17.17
N PRO A 186 -8.77 -8.85 -17.89
CA PRO A 186 -7.54 -8.38 -18.53
C PRO A 186 -7.76 -7.14 -19.41
N LYS A 187 -8.86 -7.10 -20.17
CA LYS A 187 -9.25 -5.95 -21.01
C LYS A 187 -9.46 -4.63 -20.25
N HIS A 188 -9.71 -4.68 -18.94
CA HIS A 188 -9.91 -3.49 -18.12
C HIS A 188 -8.60 -2.90 -17.58
N VAL A 189 -7.52 -3.69 -17.56
CA VAL A 189 -6.26 -3.32 -16.90
C VAL A 189 -5.64 -2.08 -17.55
N GLU A 190 -5.67 -2.00 -18.86
CA GLU A 190 -5.19 -0.83 -19.59
C GLU A 190 -5.86 0.46 -19.10
N GLY A 191 -7.18 0.43 -18.94
CA GLY A 191 -7.96 1.55 -18.43
C GLY A 191 -7.59 1.90 -16.99
N ILE A 192 -7.43 0.90 -16.12
CA ILE A 192 -7.06 1.13 -14.72
C ILE A 192 -5.68 1.81 -14.63
N VAL A 193 -4.70 1.35 -15.40
CA VAL A 193 -3.37 1.98 -15.42
C VAL A 193 -3.47 3.42 -15.94
N ARG A 194 -4.18 3.65 -17.04
CA ARG A 194 -4.28 4.98 -17.64
C ARG A 194 -5.05 5.97 -16.78
N GLU A 195 -6.27 5.62 -16.40
CA GLU A 195 -7.18 6.53 -15.72
C GLU A 195 -6.85 6.65 -14.23
N THR A 196 -6.58 5.53 -13.55
CA THR A 196 -6.40 5.52 -12.09
C THR A 196 -4.97 5.77 -11.69
N VAL A 197 -4.04 4.94 -12.15
CA VAL A 197 -2.64 5.06 -11.74
C VAL A 197 -2.05 6.38 -12.24
N LEU A 198 -2.17 6.66 -13.54
CA LEU A 198 -1.52 7.81 -14.17
C LEU A 198 -2.41 9.07 -14.22
N GLY A 199 -3.73 8.90 -14.31
CA GLY A 199 -4.68 10.00 -14.49
C GLY A 199 -5.35 10.50 -13.21
N GLY A 200 -5.22 9.81 -12.08
CA GLY A 200 -5.86 10.21 -10.81
C GLY A 200 -7.39 10.13 -10.83
N LYS A 201 -7.98 9.24 -11.63
CA LYS A 201 -9.43 9.07 -11.80
C LYS A 201 -9.90 7.66 -11.50
N VAL A 202 -11.12 7.56 -10.99
CA VAL A 202 -11.77 6.27 -10.72
C VAL A 202 -12.59 5.82 -11.93
N ILE A 203 -12.59 4.53 -12.22
CA ILE A 203 -13.48 3.90 -13.19
C ILE A 203 -14.73 3.41 -12.45
N GLU A 204 -15.82 4.18 -12.55
CA GLU A 204 -17.06 4.00 -11.78
C GLU A 204 -17.63 2.57 -11.87
N ASP A 205 -17.75 2.01 -13.09
CA ASP A 205 -18.30 0.66 -13.31
C ASP A 205 -17.60 -0.45 -12.50
N LEU A 206 -16.30 -0.28 -12.29
CA LEU A 206 -15.46 -1.23 -11.57
C LEU A 206 -15.37 -0.93 -10.08
N PHE A 207 -15.64 0.31 -9.66
CA PHE A 207 -15.38 0.82 -8.32
C PHE A 207 -16.24 0.14 -7.25
N ARG A 208 -15.62 -0.23 -6.13
CA ARG A 208 -16.28 -0.89 -4.98
C ARG A 208 -16.02 -0.17 -3.65
N GLY A 209 -15.38 1.00 -3.69
CA GLY A 209 -15.01 1.78 -2.52
C GLY A 209 -13.55 2.21 -2.55
N GLY A 210 -13.21 3.18 -1.71
CA GLY A 210 -11.84 3.59 -1.50
C GLY A 210 -11.61 4.06 -0.08
N ILE A 211 -10.35 4.35 0.24
CA ILE A 211 -9.95 4.89 1.53
C ILE A 211 -8.82 5.90 1.32
N ARG A 212 -8.86 7.03 2.03
CA ARG A 212 -7.76 7.99 2.08
C ARG A 212 -6.77 7.62 3.20
N GLN A 213 -5.60 8.25 3.18
CA GLN A 213 -4.53 8.03 4.16
C GLN A 213 -5.00 8.23 5.62
N GLY A 214 -5.92 9.19 5.86
CA GLY A 214 -6.51 9.45 7.17
C GLY A 214 -7.57 8.44 7.62
N GLY A 215 -7.92 7.47 6.76
CA GLY A 215 -8.94 6.46 7.02
C GLY A 215 -10.35 6.86 6.54
N GLU A 216 -10.50 8.01 5.89
CA GLU A 216 -11.77 8.46 5.33
C GLU A 216 -12.20 7.53 4.19
N ILE A 217 -13.44 7.04 4.24
CA ILE A 217 -13.98 6.14 3.22
C ILE A 217 -14.47 6.95 2.02
N LEU A 218 -14.01 6.55 0.84
CA LEU A 218 -14.49 7.06 -0.45
C LEU A 218 -15.65 6.18 -0.95
N ARG A 219 -16.74 6.83 -1.34
CA ARG A 219 -17.93 6.23 -1.94
C ARG A 219 -18.38 7.10 -3.12
N LEU A 220 -19.00 6.47 -4.12
CA LEU A 220 -19.71 7.12 -5.21
C LEU A 220 -21.22 7.06 -4.93
#